data_AF-A0A1Q7G8N3-F1
#
_entry.id   AF-A0A1Q7G8N3-F1
#
_cell.length_a   1.000
_cell.length_b   1.000
_cell.length_c   1.000
_cell.angle_alpha   90.00
_cell.angle_beta   90.00
_cell.angle_gamma   90.00
#
_symmetry.space_group_name_H-M   'P 1'
#
loop_
_entity.id
_entity.type
_entity.pdbx_description
1 polymer ?
#
loop_
_entity_poly.entity_id
_entity_poly.type
_entity_poly.pdbx_seq_one_letter_code
_entity_poly.pdbx_strand_id
1 'polypeptide(L)'
;MRALTIRTPSGEGTGHLDSGKAGRRGSRLGVKEVPPLHQDPAGGAVGVRFADWAPPVAWMGVIFWLSTDAGSAQQTSRLLMPVLTWLLPGATPLQLDALHVLTRKAAHVTEYAILAALWFRALVRGHAGSAPTVAWGALAISVAWAFADEAHQSFVISRTASLRDVAIDSAGVLAVVLVGRRGWRAAADAATTVLLWTAAVGGVLALVLNVSVGVPSGVLWLTVPAALLTLLVRRRRARAS
;
A
#
# COMPACT_ATOMS: atom_id res chain seq x y z
N MET A 1 -57.24 -34.23 -34.47
CA MET A 1 -57.37 -35.70 -34.63
C MET A 1 -57.20 -36.35 -33.27
N ARG A 2 -58.14 -37.24 -32.92
CA ARG A 2 -58.28 -38.24 -31.83
C ARG A 2 -57.01 -38.60 -31.01
N ALA A 3 -57.04 -39.03 -29.74
CA ALA A 3 -58.09 -39.23 -28.74
C ALA A 3 -57.42 -39.56 -27.38
N LEU A 4 -58.16 -39.29 -26.31
CA LEU A 4 -57.95 -39.65 -24.90
C LEU A 4 -58.06 -41.17 -24.69
N THR A 5 -57.27 -41.77 -23.80
CA THR A 5 -57.65 -43.04 -23.13
C THR A 5 -57.12 -43.11 -21.70
N ILE A 6 -58.07 -43.08 -20.76
CA ILE A 6 -57.95 -43.43 -19.33
C ILE A 6 -58.11 -44.95 -19.19
N ARG A 7 -57.40 -45.58 -18.25
CA ARG A 7 -57.76 -46.88 -17.66
C ARG A 7 -57.43 -46.92 -16.16
N THR A 8 -58.48 -46.99 -15.35
CA THR A 8 -58.59 -47.79 -14.10
C THR A 8 -59.09 -49.22 -14.52
N PRO A 9 -59.30 -50.27 -13.67
CA PRO A 9 -59.64 -50.25 -12.23
C PRO A 9 -59.21 -51.46 -11.33
N SER A 10 -59.69 -51.38 -10.07
CA SER A 10 -60.27 -52.44 -9.20
C SER A 10 -59.42 -53.47 -8.43
N GLY A 11 -59.87 -53.73 -7.19
CA GLY A 11 -59.64 -54.95 -6.39
C GLY A 11 -59.13 -54.66 -4.98
N GLU A 12 -59.96 -54.28 -3.99
CA GLU A 12 -60.72 -55.15 -3.06
C GLU A 12 -59.92 -56.29 -2.40
N GLY A 13 -59.89 -56.27 -1.07
CA GLY A 13 -59.30 -57.31 -0.22
C GLY A 13 -59.52 -57.00 1.27
N THR A 14 -60.72 -57.28 1.77
CA THR A 14 -61.08 -57.25 3.19
C THR A 14 -60.74 -58.57 3.87
N GLY A 15 -60.18 -58.50 5.08
CA GLY A 15 -60.24 -59.60 6.05
C GLY A 15 -58.96 -59.79 6.87
N HIS A 16 -59.02 -59.50 8.16
CA HIS A 16 -58.85 -60.49 9.25
C HIS A 16 -58.61 -59.75 10.57
N LEU A 17 -59.48 -60.00 11.54
CA LEU A 17 -59.32 -59.60 12.94
C LEU A 17 -58.43 -60.64 13.62
N ASP A 18 -57.33 -60.22 14.25
CA ASP A 18 -56.74 -60.99 15.35
C ASP A 18 -56.28 -60.06 16.49
N SER A 19 -56.59 -60.53 17.68
CA SER A 19 -56.39 -59.98 19.01
C SER A 19 -54.92 -60.09 19.45
N GLY A 20 -54.40 -59.05 20.12
CA GLY A 20 -53.05 -59.13 20.69
C GLY A 20 -52.69 -57.93 21.55
N LYS A 21 -52.61 -58.15 22.86
CA LYS A 21 -52.25 -57.18 23.89
C LYS A 21 -50.81 -56.66 23.75
N ALA A 22 -50.64 -55.47 24.33
CA ALA A 22 -49.45 -54.96 25.02
C ALA A 22 -48.29 -54.39 24.19
N GLY A 23 -47.91 -53.14 24.49
CA GLY A 23 -46.62 -52.62 24.06
C GLY A 23 -46.50 -51.09 24.06
N ARG A 24 -46.11 -50.54 25.22
CA ARG A 24 -45.60 -49.17 25.40
C ARG A 24 -44.70 -48.68 24.24
N ARG A 25 -44.98 -47.48 23.73
CA ARG A 25 -44.10 -46.28 23.69
C ARG A 25 -44.58 -45.34 22.59
N GLY A 26 -45.23 -44.24 22.98
CA GLY A 26 -45.40 -43.09 22.10
C GLY A 26 -44.07 -42.41 21.87
N SER A 27 -43.47 -42.60 20.69
CA SER A 27 -42.42 -41.74 20.18
C SER A 27 -43.07 -40.43 19.70
N ARG A 28 -43.23 -39.46 20.62
CA ARG A 28 -43.33 -38.06 20.19
C ARG A 28 -41.98 -37.68 19.60
N LEU A 29 -41.94 -37.60 18.28
CA LEU A 29 -40.87 -36.93 17.54
C LEU A 29 -40.77 -35.50 18.09
N GLY A 30 -39.76 -35.27 18.93
CA GLY A 30 -39.38 -33.93 19.35
C GLY A 30 -38.82 -33.20 18.13
N VAL A 31 -39.68 -32.48 17.43
CA VAL A 31 -39.25 -31.40 16.55
C VAL A 31 -38.56 -30.40 17.48
N LYS A 32 -37.22 -30.41 17.49
CA LYS A 32 -36.45 -29.30 18.05
C LYS A 32 -36.81 -28.08 17.22
N GLU A 33 -37.63 -27.19 17.78
CA GLU A 33 -37.80 -25.85 17.24
C GLU A 33 -36.41 -25.22 17.12
N VAL A 34 -36.00 -24.98 15.88
CA VAL A 34 -34.78 -24.22 15.57
C VAL A 34 -35.07 -22.79 16.00
N PRO A 35 -34.33 -22.21 16.96
CA PRO A 35 -34.52 -20.82 17.31
C PRO A 35 -34.36 -19.95 16.06
N PRO A 36 -35.17 -18.90 15.87
CA PRO A 36 -34.98 -18.00 14.75
C PRO A 36 -33.54 -17.49 14.79
N LEU A 37 -32.82 -17.67 13.68
CA LEU A 37 -31.51 -17.12 13.46
C LEU A 37 -31.56 -15.65 13.88
N HIS A 38 -30.71 -15.30 14.85
CA HIS A 38 -30.47 -13.93 15.26
C HIS A 38 -30.30 -13.09 14.00
N GLN A 39 -31.29 -12.26 13.69
CA GLN A 39 -31.17 -11.25 12.66
C GLN A 39 -30.21 -10.22 13.23
N ASP A 40 -28.95 -10.27 12.82
CA ASP A 40 -28.01 -9.19 13.11
C ASP A 40 -28.63 -7.87 12.63
N PRO A 41 -28.90 -6.91 13.53
CA PRO A 41 -29.40 -5.62 13.13
C PRO A 41 -28.25 -4.86 12.47
N ALA A 42 -28.56 -4.23 11.33
CA ALA A 42 -27.65 -3.45 10.52
C ALA A 42 -26.61 -4.27 9.74
N GLY A 43 -27.08 -4.91 8.66
CA GLY A 43 -26.38 -4.86 7.39
C GLY A 43 -26.16 -3.40 6.98
N GLY A 44 -25.18 -2.73 7.59
CA GLY A 44 -24.63 -1.51 7.06
C GLY A 44 -24.02 -1.88 5.71
N ALA A 45 -24.70 -1.54 4.62
CA ALA A 45 -24.11 -1.62 3.30
C ALA A 45 -22.74 -0.97 3.41
N VAL A 46 -21.67 -1.75 3.23
CA VAL A 46 -20.29 -1.24 3.20
C VAL A 46 -20.15 -0.51 1.87
N GLY A 47 -20.84 0.62 1.77
CA GLY A 47 -20.85 1.48 0.61
C GLY A 47 -19.47 2.11 0.46
N VAL A 48 -18.99 2.18 -0.77
CA VAL A 48 -17.78 2.91 -1.11
C VAL A 48 -17.95 4.36 -0.63
N ARG A 49 -17.20 4.76 0.39
CA ARG A 49 -17.27 6.13 0.90
C ARG A 49 -16.48 7.05 -0.01
N PHE A 50 -17.12 8.08 -0.57
CA PHE A 50 -16.45 9.09 -1.39
C PHE A 50 -15.21 9.70 -0.71
N ALA A 51 -15.25 9.85 0.62
CA ALA A 51 -14.13 10.34 1.42
C ALA A 51 -12.84 9.50 1.29
N ASP A 52 -12.94 8.21 0.95
CA ASP A 52 -11.74 7.36 0.79
C ASP A 52 -10.96 7.66 -0.50
N TRP A 53 -11.62 8.28 -1.49
CA TRP A 53 -11.07 8.64 -2.80
C TRP A 53 -10.62 10.10 -2.89
N ALA A 54 -11.05 10.96 -1.98
CA ALA A 54 -10.65 12.37 -1.96
C ALA A 54 -9.12 12.57 -1.83
N PRO A 55 -8.38 11.82 -0.96
CA PRO A 55 -6.94 12.02 -0.83
C PRO A 55 -6.12 11.79 -2.10
N PRO A 56 -6.24 10.66 -2.84
CA PRO A 56 -5.48 10.50 -4.09
C PRO A 56 -5.85 11.55 -5.14
N VAL A 57 -7.13 11.91 -5.25
CA VAL A 57 -7.57 12.96 -6.19
C VAL A 57 -7.01 14.33 -5.84
N ALA A 58 -7.01 14.70 -4.56
CA ALA A 58 -6.38 15.94 -4.09
C ALA A 58 -4.87 15.95 -4.39
N TRP A 59 -4.20 14.81 -4.20
CA TRP A 59 -2.78 14.67 -4.50
C TRP A 59 -2.47 14.76 -6.00
N MET A 60 -3.35 14.24 -6.87
CA MET A 60 -3.26 14.47 -8.32
C MET A 60 -3.32 15.97 -8.65
N GLY A 61 -4.16 16.73 -7.96
CA GLY A 61 -4.21 18.19 -8.08
C GLY A 61 -2.91 18.87 -7.63
N VAL A 62 -2.28 18.39 -6.56
CA VAL A 62 -0.96 18.87 -6.12
C VAL A 62 0.10 18.61 -7.18
N ILE A 63 0.18 17.38 -7.72
CA ILE A 63 1.11 17.03 -8.80
C ILE A 63 0.88 17.92 -10.01
N PHE A 64 -0.38 18.06 -10.46
CA PHE A 64 -0.72 18.90 -11.60
C PHE A 64 -0.25 20.36 -11.41
N TRP A 65 -0.43 20.93 -10.22
CA TRP A 65 0.06 22.27 -9.91
C TRP A 65 1.60 22.35 -9.90
N LEU A 66 2.28 21.38 -9.28
CA LEU A 66 3.76 21.31 -9.28
C LEU A 66 4.33 21.08 -10.68
N SER A 67 3.53 20.55 -11.60
CA SER A 67 3.89 20.36 -13.01
C SER A 67 3.73 21.60 -13.88
N THR A 68 3.20 22.69 -13.32
CA THR A 68 3.23 24.02 -13.96
C THR A 68 4.61 24.69 -13.79
N ASP A 69 4.72 25.97 -14.17
CA ASP A 69 5.92 26.77 -13.90
C ASP A 69 6.27 26.85 -12.41
N ALA A 70 5.29 26.65 -11.51
CA ALA A 70 5.51 26.65 -10.07
C ALA A 70 6.60 25.65 -9.63
N GLY A 71 6.70 24.48 -10.28
CA GLY A 71 7.75 23.49 -10.00
C GLY A 71 8.92 23.51 -10.97
N SER A 72 9.02 24.50 -11.87
CA SER A 72 10.08 24.58 -12.88
C SER A 72 11.48 24.59 -12.26
N ALA A 73 12.49 24.22 -13.06
CA ALA A 73 13.88 24.28 -12.61
C ALA A 73 14.25 25.71 -12.18
N GLN A 74 13.77 26.72 -12.91
CA GLN A 74 13.98 28.13 -12.61
C GLN A 74 13.38 28.52 -11.24
N GLN A 75 12.16 28.08 -10.93
CA GLN A 75 11.51 28.46 -9.68
C GLN A 75 12.09 27.72 -8.49
N THR A 76 12.37 26.42 -8.64
CA THR A 76 12.95 25.60 -7.57
C THR A 76 14.40 25.99 -7.28
N SER A 77 15.20 26.42 -8.26
CA SER A 77 16.58 26.87 -8.04
C SER A 77 16.65 28.11 -7.17
N ARG A 78 15.72 29.06 -7.33
CA ARG A 78 15.62 30.27 -6.49
C ARG A 78 15.52 29.96 -5.00
N LEU A 79 14.91 28.82 -4.65
CA LEU A 79 14.74 28.38 -3.27
C LEU A 79 15.87 27.44 -2.83
N LEU A 80 16.22 26.47 -3.66
CA LEU A 80 17.16 25.39 -3.29
C LEU A 80 18.62 25.82 -3.40
N MET A 81 19.00 26.63 -4.40
CA MET A 81 20.40 26.99 -4.61
C MET A 81 20.99 27.78 -3.42
N PRO A 82 20.31 28.79 -2.83
CA PRO A 82 20.82 29.45 -1.63
C PRO A 82 21.08 28.47 -0.49
N VAL A 83 20.16 27.54 -0.26
CA VAL A 83 20.29 26.51 0.79
C VAL A 83 21.46 25.57 0.49
N LEU A 84 21.59 25.09 -0.75
CA LEU A 84 22.69 24.20 -1.15
C LEU A 84 24.05 24.90 -1.04
N THR A 85 24.16 26.16 -1.45
CA THR A 85 25.40 26.95 -1.31
C THR A 85 25.76 27.21 0.15
N TRP A 86 24.77 27.42 1.01
CA TRP A 86 24.98 27.60 2.44
C TRP A 86 25.42 26.29 3.11
N LEU A 87 24.81 25.17 2.74
CA LEU A 87 25.16 23.84 3.27
C LEU A 87 26.52 23.34 2.79
N LEU A 88 26.89 23.65 1.53
CA LEU A 88 28.07 23.13 0.86
C LEU A 88 28.91 24.27 0.24
N PRO A 89 29.52 25.15 1.05
CA PRO A 89 30.23 26.33 0.56
C PRO A 89 31.45 26.00 -0.31
N GLY A 90 31.98 24.77 -0.22
CA GLY A 90 33.09 24.28 -1.05
C GLY A 90 32.67 23.54 -2.33
N ALA A 91 31.36 23.39 -2.60
CA ALA A 91 30.89 22.68 -3.78
C ALA A 91 31.06 23.54 -5.04
N THR A 92 31.43 22.90 -6.16
CA THR A 92 31.52 23.56 -7.46
C THR A 92 30.12 23.85 -8.02
N PRO A 93 29.97 24.82 -8.94
CA PRO A 93 28.68 25.09 -9.58
C PRO A 93 28.04 23.84 -10.21
N LEU A 94 28.86 23.00 -10.86
CA LEU A 94 28.40 21.74 -11.45
C LEU A 94 27.85 20.76 -10.39
N GLN A 95 28.47 20.68 -9.21
CA GLN A 95 27.98 19.83 -8.13
C GLN A 95 26.65 20.33 -7.57
N LEU A 96 26.50 21.65 -7.42
CA LEU A 96 25.26 22.26 -6.94
C LEU A 96 24.11 22.05 -7.93
N ASP A 97 24.36 22.24 -9.23
CA ASP A 97 23.37 21.96 -10.28
C ASP A 97 22.98 20.48 -10.32
N ALA A 98 23.96 19.58 -10.19
CA ALA A 98 23.69 18.15 -10.11
C ALA A 98 22.82 17.80 -8.89
N LEU A 99 23.12 18.37 -7.71
CA LEU A 99 22.32 18.18 -6.49
C LEU A 99 20.91 18.74 -6.65
N HIS A 100 20.75 19.89 -7.30
CA HIS A 100 19.44 20.47 -7.58
C HIS A 100 18.62 19.57 -8.51
N VAL A 101 19.21 19.06 -9.60
CA VAL A 101 18.57 18.09 -10.50
C VAL A 101 18.20 16.80 -9.77
N LEU A 102 19.10 16.25 -8.95
CA LEU A 102 18.83 15.04 -8.16
C LEU A 102 17.68 15.27 -7.17
N THR A 103 17.66 16.44 -6.51
CA THR A 103 16.58 16.80 -5.57
C THR A 103 15.24 16.85 -6.27
N ARG A 104 15.18 17.47 -7.46
CA ARG A 104 13.95 17.52 -8.26
C ARG A 104 13.48 16.13 -8.69
N LYS A 105 14.39 15.27 -9.16
CA LYS A 105 14.06 13.88 -9.52
C LYS A 105 13.57 13.08 -8.34
N ALA A 106 14.19 13.26 -7.16
CA ALA A 106 13.73 12.62 -5.94
C ALA A 106 12.33 13.11 -5.52
N ALA A 107 12.04 14.40 -5.71
CA ALA A 107 10.71 14.96 -5.47
C ALA A 107 9.65 14.31 -6.36
N HIS A 108 9.89 14.22 -7.68
CA HIS A 108 8.97 13.54 -8.61
C HIS A 108 8.73 12.07 -8.24
N VAL A 109 9.79 11.30 -8.01
CA VAL A 109 9.66 9.92 -7.53
C VAL A 109 8.82 9.83 -6.26
N THR A 110 8.99 10.79 -5.33
CA THR A 110 8.24 10.85 -4.07
C THR A 110 6.77 11.21 -4.28
N GLU A 111 6.47 12.16 -5.17
CA GLU A 111 5.11 12.56 -5.53
C GLU A 111 4.32 11.37 -6.05
N TYR A 112 4.88 10.61 -6.99
CA TYR A 112 4.23 9.44 -7.58
C TYR A 112 4.20 8.24 -6.63
N ALA A 113 5.21 8.07 -5.78
CA ALA A 113 5.18 7.11 -4.68
C ALA A 113 4.01 7.38 -3.71
N ILE A 114 3.80 8.64 -3.31
CA ILE A 114 2.69 9.03 -2.44
C ILE A 114 1.36 8.78 -3.16
N LEU A 115 1.25 9.16 -4.44
CA LEU A 115 0.06 8.92 -5.26
C LEU A 115 -0.32 7.44 -5.28
N ALA A 116 0.66 6.57 -5.54
CA ALA A 116 0.51 5.12 -5.55
C ALA A 116 0.03 4.57 -4.21
N ALA A 117 0.61 5.05 -3.10
CA ALA A 117 0.20 4.65 -1.76
C ALA A 117 -1.23 5.07 -1.44
N LEU A 118 -1.64 6.28 -1.86
CA LEU A 118 -2.99 6.80 -1.66
C LEU A 118 -4.03 6.02 -2.48
N TRP A 119 -3.72 5.70 -3.74
CA TRP A 119 -4.56 4.84 -4.58
C TRP A 119 -4.67 3.43 -4.03
N PHE A 120 -3.54 2.84 -3.60
CA PHE A 120 -3.54 1.53 -2.96
C PHE A 120 -4.45 1.53 -1.72
N ARG A 121 -4.31 2.53 -0.84
CA ARG A 121 -5.18 2.68 0.35
C ARG A 121 -6.65 2.84 -0.04
N ALA A 122 -6.97 3.68 -1.02
CA ALA A 122 -8.34 3.92 -1.46
C ALA A 122 -8.99 2.65 -2.02
N LEU A 123 -8.27 1.90 -2.86
CA LEU A 123 -8.74 0.65 -3.46
C LEU A 123 -8.91 -0.48 -2.42
N VAL A 124 -8.02 -0.57 -1.43
CA VAL A 124 -8.21 -1.49 -0.28
C VAL A 124 -9.51 -1.16 0.46
N ARG A 125 -9.74 0.12 0.79
CA ARG A 125 -10.95 0.54 1.54
C ARG A 125 -12.23 0.48 0.72
N GLY A 126 -12.13 0.67 -0.59
CA GLY A 126 -13.23 0.52 -1.53
C GLY A 126 -13.59 -0.93 -1.84
N HIS A 127 -12.92 -1.91 -1.22
CA HIS A 127 -13.13 -3.35 -1.44
C HIS A 127 -13.00 -3.75 -2.93
N ALA A 128 -12.04 -3.16 -3.64
CA ALA A 128 -11.84 -3.34 -5.09
C ALA A 128 -11.30 -4.74 -5.51
N GLY A 129 -11.44 -5.76 -4.65
CA GLY A 129 -11.05 -7.14 -4.93
C GLY A 129 -9.81 -7.62 -4.18
N SER A 130 -9.10 -8.56 -4.78
CA SER A 130 -7.93 -9.23 -4.19
C SER A 130 -6.73 -8.29 -4.01
N ALA A 131 -5.79 -8.63 -3.12
CA ALA A 131 -4.58 -7.83 -2.92
C ALA A 131 -3.75 -7.60 -4.21
N PRO A 132 -3.58 -8.59 -5.12
CA PRO A 132 -3.00 -8.34 -6.44
C PRO A 132 -3.80 -7.36 -7.29
N THR A 133 -5.13 -7.47 -7.32
CA THR A 133 -6.00 -6.55 -8.10
C THR A 133 -5.83 -5.11 -7.64
N VAL A 134 -5.83 -4.88 -6.32
CA VAL A 134 -5.61 -3.56 -5.73
C VAL A 134 -4.23 -3.02 -6.05
N ALA A 135 -3.19 -3.86 -5.96
CA ALA A 135 -1.82 -3.48 -6.28
C ALA A 135 -1.67 -3.05 -7.76
N TRP A 136 -2.15 -3.87 -8.69
CA TRP A 136 -2.08 -3.57 -10.12
C TRP A 136 -2.95 -2.37 -10.50
N GLY A 137 -4.12 -2.19 -9.87
CA GLY A 137 -4.96 -1.01 -10.06
C GLY A 137 -4.26 0.28 -9.62
N ALA A 138 -3.65 0.29 -8.43
CA ALA A 138 -2.90 1.45 -7.94
C ALA A 138 -1.69 1.78 -8.83
N LEU A 139 -0.96 0.76 -9.29
CA LEU A 139 0.14 0.92 -10.24
C LEU A 139 -0.37 1.55 -11.55
N ALA A 140 -1.39 0.94 -12.16
CA ALA A 140 -1.91 1.36 -13.47
C ALA A 140 -2.40 2.81 -13.44
N ILE A 141 -3.19 3.20 -12.43
CA ILE A 141 -3.71 4.56 -12.30
C ILE A 141 -2.56 5.57 -12.12
N SER A 142 -1.58 5.26 -11.27
CA SER A 142 -0.48 6.19 -10.99
C SER A 142 0.48 6.34 -12.18
N VAL A 143 0.76 5.25 -12.90
CA VAL A 143 1.56 5.28 -14.13
C VAL A 143 0.82 6.03 -15.24
N ALA A 144 -0.48 5.79 -15.40
CA ALA A 144 -1.29 6.55 -16.35
C ALA A 144 -1.30 8.05 -16.03
N TRP A 145 -1.34 8.41 -14.74
CA TRP A 145 -1.20 9.80 -14.32
C TRP A 145 0.18 10.37 -14.65
N ALA A 146 1.27 9.61 -14.49
CA ALA A 146 2.61 10.05 -14.87
C ALA A 146 2.70 10.37 -16.37
N PHE A 147 2.10 9.55 -17.23
CA PHE A 147 2.00 9.85 -18.66
C PHE A 147 1.15 11.11 -18.94
N ALA A 148 0.03 11.27 -18.26
CA ALA A 148 -0.84 12.44 -18.43
C ALA A 148 -0.14 13.74 -17.98
N ASP A 149 0.62 13.67 -16.89
CA ASP A 149 1.40 14.78 -16.37
C ASP A 149 2.54 15.16 -17.31
N GLU A 150 3.27 14.18 -17.84
CA GLU A 150 4.33 14.39 -18.84
C GLU A 150 3.77 15.07 -20.11
N ALA A 151 2.61 14.61 -20.57
CA ALA A 151 1.90 15.23 -21.68
C ALA A 151 1.49 16.66 -21.35
N HIS A 152 0.98 16.93 -20.14
CA HIS A 152 0.69 18.28 -19.68
C HIS A 152 1.93 19.19 -19.65
N GLN A 153 3.05 18.69 -19.12
CA GLN A 153 4.32 19.43 -19.06
C GLN A 153 4.85 19.79 -20.44
N SER A 154 4.55 19.00 -21.48
CA SER A 154 4.93 19.33 -22.87
C SER A 154 4.30 20.63 -23.37
N PHE A 155 3.22 21.11 -22.74
CA PHE A 155 2.58 22.39 -23.04
C PHE A 155 3.09 23.56 -22.18
N VAL A 156 4.01 23.32 -21.25
CA VAL A 156 4.56 24.34 -20.34
C VAL A 156 5.98 24.71 -20.78
N ILE A 157 6.16 25.93 -21.28
CA ILE A 157 7.43 26.41 -21.89
C ILE A 157 8.64 26.28 -20.95
N SER A 158 8.45 26.46 -19.64
CA SER A 158 9.52 26.35 -18.64
C SER A 158 9.82 24.92 -18.20
N ARG A 159 9.13 23.92 -18.76
CA ARG A 159 9.28 22.50 -18.47
C ARG A 159 9.89 21.80 -19.68
N THR A 160 10.51 20.65 -19.44
CA THR A 160 11.07 19.80 -20.49
C THR A 160 10.50 18.42 -20.27
N ALA A 161 9.62 18.00 -21.18
CA ALA A 161 9.01 16.70 -21.07
C ALA A 161 9.99 15.59 -21.49
N SER A 162 10.05 14.49 -20.73
CA SER A 162 10.89 13.33 -21.00
C SER A 162 10.20 12.01 -20.61
N LEU A 163 10.12 11.07 -21.57
CA LEU A 163 9.72 9.69 -21.27
C LEU A 163 10.62 9.00 -20.23
N ARG A 164 11.85 9.50 -20.05
CA ARG A 164 12.74 9.03 -19.00
C ARG A 164 12.19 9.36 -17.61
N ASP A 165 11.57 10.53 -17.44
CA ASP A 165 11.02 10.96 -16.16
C ASP A 165 9.81 10.10 -15.80
N VAL A 166 8.91 9.83 -16.75
CA VAL A 166 7.84 8.81 -16.60
C VAL A 166 8.37 7.45 -16.15
N ALA A 167 9.46 6.98 -16.75
CA ALA A 167 10.06 5.68 -16.39
C ALA A 167 10.62 5.67 -14.95
N ILE A 168 11.28 6.75 -14.55
CA ILE A 168 11.82 6.92 -13.19
C ILE A 168 10.69 6.98 -12.16
N ASP A 169 9.64 7.75 -12.45
CA ASP A 169 8.49 7.90 -11.56
C ASP A 169 7.72 6.59 -11.44
N SER A 170 7.54 5.87 -12.55
CA SER A 170 6.93 4.54 -12.57
C SER A 170 7.71 3.52 -11.74
N ALA A 171 9.04 3.62 -11.68
CA ALA A 171 9.85 2.77 -10.80
C ALA A 171 9.56 3.05 -9.31
N GLY A 172 9.37 4.32 -8.95
CA GLY A 172 8.92 4.74 -7.62
C GLY A 172 7.55 4.16 -7.25
N VAL A 173 6.57 4.30 -8.15
CA VAL A 173 5.23 3.70 -8.01
C VAL A 173 5.33 2.19 -7.76
N LEU A 174 6.11 1.49 -8.59
CA LEU A 174 6.28 0.03 -8.47
C LEU A 174 6.86 -0.37 -7.12
N ALA A 175 7.91 0.31 -6.67
CA ALA A 175 8.54 0.04 -5.37
C ALA A 175 7.52 0.15 -4.23
N VAL A 176 6.72 1.22 -4.24
CA VAL A 176 5.71 1.48 -3.21
C VAL A 176 4.55 0.48 -3.26
N VAL A 177 4.06 0.10 -4.44
CA VAL A 177 3.01 -0.91 -4.58
C VAL A 177 3.48 -2.28 -4.08
N LEU A 178 4.73 -2.66 -4.39
CA LEU A 178 5.32 -3.91 -3.90
C LEU A 178 5.51 -3.92 -2.38
N VAL A 179 5.78 -2.76 -1.79
CA VAL A 179 5.81 -2.56 -0.34
C VAL A 179 4.40 -2.67 0.26
N GLY A 180 3.43 -1.96 -0.32
CA GLY A 180 2.03 -2.00 0.13
C GLY A 180 1.45 -3.41 0.13
N ARG A 181 1.76 -4.22 -0.90
CA ARG A 181 1.34 -5.63 -1.00
C ARG A 181 1.90 -6.50 0.13
N ARG A 182 3.11 -6.22 0.61
CA ARG A 182 3.75 -6.94 1.74
C ARG A 182 3.32 -6.42 3.12
N GLY A 183 2.58 -5.30 3.14
CA GLY A 183 2.13 -4.63 4.35
C GLY A 183 3.10 -3.54 4.80
N TRP A 184 2.55 -2.34 5.01
CA TRP A 184 3.31 -1.15 5.42
C TRP A 184 4.09 -1.32 6.73
N ARG A 185 3.57 -2.11 7.68
CA ARG A 185 4.24 -2.41 8.94
C ARG A 185 5.51 -3.22 8.72
N ALA A 186 5.41 -4.31 7.95
CA ALA A 186 6.56 -5.15 7.62
C ALA A 186 7.62 -4.37 6.85
N ALA A 187 7.21 -3.48 5.94
CA ALA A 187 8.13 -2.63 5.21
C ALA A 187 8.80 -1.57 6.09
N ALA A 188 8.07 -0.91 6.99
CA ALA A 188 8.63 0.03 7.96
C ALA A 188 9.63 -0.68 8.89
N ASP A 189 9.33 -1.90 9.30
CA ASP A 189 10.23 -2.72 10.11
C ASP A 189 11.51 -3.12 9.36
N ALA A 190 11.37 -3.52 8.09
CA ALA A 190 12.51 -3.82 7.23
C ALA A 190 13.38 -2.57 7.01
N ALA A 191 12.77 -1.45 6.65
CA ALA A 191 13.46 -0.17 6.43
C ALA A 191 14.20 0.29 7.69
N THR A 192 13.55 0.25 8.85
CA THR A 192 14.18 0.59 10.14
C THR A 192 15.38 -0.32 10.42
N THR A 193 15.24 -1.62 10.14
CA THR A 193 16.33 -2.58 10.34
C THR A 193 17.52 -2.28 9.42
N VAL A 194 17.26 -1.98 8.13
CA VAL A 194 18.29 -1.59 7.17
C VAL A 194 18.99 -0.30 7.59
N LEU A 195 18.24 0.75 7.95
CA LEU A 195 18.78 2.03 8.40
C LEU A 195 19.67 1.87 9.63
N LEU A 196 19.25 1.06 10.62
CA LEU A 196 20.06 0.77 11.80
C LEU A 196 21.35 0.03 11.44
N TRP A 197 21.30 -0.92 10.50
CA TRP A 197 22.51 -1.60 10.02
C TRP A 197 23.44 -0.64 9.27
N THR A 198 22.91 0.22 8.41
CA THR A 198 23.69 1.25 7.72
C THR A 198 24.35 2.20 8.71
N ALA A 199 23.61 2.68 9.71
CA ALA A 199 24.14 3.53 10.77
C ALA A 199 25.22 2.82 11.59
N ALA A 200 25.01 1.55 11.93
CA ALA A 200 25.97 0.75 12.68
C ALA A 200 27.26 0.50 11.86
N VAL A 201 27.14 0.00 10.63
CA VAL A 201 28.30 -0.31 9.78
C VAL A 201 29.04 0.96 9.38
N GLY A 202 28.32 1.95 8.85
CA GLY A 202 28.91 3.23 8.44
C GLY A 202 29.54 3.98 9.62
N GLY A 203 28.87 3.97 10.78
CA GLY A 203 29.41 4.61 11.98
C GLY A 203 30.60 3.86 12.58
N VAL A 204 30.65 2.52 12.55
CA VAL A 204 31.85 1.75 12.92
C VAL A 204 33.01 2.07 11.98
N LEU A 205 32.77 2.11 10.67
CA LEU A 205 33.79 2.46 9.69
C LEU A 205 34.32 3.89 9.93
N ALA A 206 33.43 4.85 10.16
CA ALA A 206 33.81 6.22 10.49
C ALA A 206 34.58 6.32 11.81
N LEU A 207 34.19 5.56 12.84
CA LEU A 207 34.92 5.47 14.12
C LEU A 207 36.34 4.93 13.91
N VAL A 208 36.49 3.83 13.17
CA VAL A 208 37.80 3.23 12.87
C VAL A 208 38.68 4.21 12.11
N LEU A 209 38.14 4.87 11.07
CA LEU A 209 38.86 5.87 10.30
C LEU A 209 39.32 7.02 11.21
N ASN A 210 38.41 7.62 11.96
CA ASN A 210 38.72 8.73 12.86
C ASN A 210 39.81 8.38 13.88
N VAL A 211 39.73 7.20 14.51
CA VAL A 211 40.76 6.71 15.42
C VAL A 211 42.10 6.54 14.71
N SER A 212 42.09 6.00 13.48
CA SER A 212 43.32 5.77 12.70
C SER A 212 44.05 7.05 12.27
N VAL A 213 43.33 8.17 12.15
CA VAL A 213 43.89 9.47 11.74
C VAL A 213 43.93 10.50 12.88
N GLY A 214 43.61 10.09 14.12
CA GLY A 214 43.66 10.95 15.31
C GLY A 214 42.57 12.03 15.39
N VAL A 215 41.46 11.87 14.66
CA VAL A 215 40.33 12.81 14.66
C VAL A 215 39.31 12.42 15.74
N PRO A 216 38.83 13.35 16.58
CA PRO A 216 37.78 13.06 17.57
C PRO A 216 36.46 12.64 16.92
N SER A 217 35.88 11.53 17.38
CA SER A 217 34.64 10.98 16.79
C SER A 217 33.32 11.52 17.36
N GLY A 218 33.37 12.33 18.42
CA GLY A 218 32.21 13.04 18.98
C GLY A 218 30.99 12.14 19.20
N VAL A 219 29.85 12.52 18.61
CA VAL A 219 28.53 11.87 18.77
C VAL A 219 28.51 10.43 18.24
N LEU A 220 29.45 10.02 17.39
CA LEU A 220 29.54 8.65 16.87
C LEU A 220 29.73 7.61 17.99
N TRP A 221 30.39 7.99 19.09
CA TRP A 221 30.54 7.13 20.26
C TRP A 221 29.21 6.77 20.94
N LEU A 222 28.16 7.56 20.71
CA LEU A 222 26.82 7.31 21.26
C LEU A 222 25.89 6.68 20.23
N THR A 223 25.89 7.18 18.99
CA THR A 223 24.94 6.73 17.96
C THR A 223 25.22 5.32 17.47
N VAL A 224 26.50 4.91 17.40
CA VAL A 224 26.88 3.57 16.93
C VAL A 224 26.47 2.47 17.92
N PRO A 225 26.81 2.56 19.23
CA PRO A 225 26.30 1.59 20.20
C PRO A 225 24.78 1.60 20.32
N ALA A 226 24.12 2.76 20.24
CA ALA A 226 22.67 2.85 20.28
C ALA A 226 22.00 2.10 19.11
N ALA A 227 22.55 2.24 17.88
CA ALA A 227 22.07 1.49 16.72
C ALA A 227 22.22 -0.02 16.90
N LEU A 228 23.38 -0.48 17.39
CA LEU A 228 23.67 -1.90 17.65
C LEU A 228 22.78 -2.49 18.76
N LEU A 229 22.57 -1.77 19.86
CA LEU A 229 21.68 -2.17 20.94
C LEU A 229 20.23 -2.28 20.46
N THR A 230 19.78 -1.33 19.65
CA THR A 230 18.43 -1.35 19.07
C THR A 230 18.25 -2.56 18.14
N LEU A 231 19.24 -2.88 17.31
CA LEU A 231 19.24 -4.10 16.49
C LEU A 231 19.17 -5.38 17.34
N LEU A 232 19.93 -5.44 18.44
CA LEU A 232 19.93 -6.59 19.35
C LEU A 232 18.56 -6.78 20.02
N VAL A 233 17.96 -5.70 20.53
CA VAL A 233 16.62 -5.73 21.14
C VAL A 233 15.57 -6.18 20.12
N ARG A 234 15.61 -5.64 18.90
CA ARG A 234 14.70 -6.06 17.81
C ARG A 234 14.85 -7.54 17.48
N ARG A 235 16.08 -8.03 17.34
CA ARG A 235 16.36 -9.46 17.06
C ARG A 235 15.87 -10.37 18.19
N ARG A 236 15.99 -9.94 19.46
CA ARG A 236 15.48 -10.70 20.61
C ARG A 236 13.96 -10.75 20.64
N ARG A 237 13.28 -9.61 20.40
CA ARG A 237 11.81 -9.56 20.35
C ARG A 237 11.24 -10.44 19.23
N ALA A 238 11.86 -10.43 18.05
CA ALA A 238 11.44 -11.26 16.92
C ALA A 238 11.62 -12.77 17.13
N ARG A 239 12.47 -13.20 18.08
CA ARG A 239 12.64 -14.62 18.44
C ARG A 239 11.69 -15.07 19.55
N ALA A 240 11.07 -14.12 20.26
CA ALA A 240 10.18 -14.37 21.38
C ALA A 240 8.69 -14.39 20.98
N SER A 241 8.39 -13.96 19.74
CA SER A 241 7.08 -14.01 19.07
C SER A 241 6.99 -15.21 18.14
#